data_AF-A5CTM2-F1
#
_entry.id   AF-A5CTM2-F1
#
_cell.length_a   1.000
_cell.length_b   1.000
_cell.length_c   1.000
_cell.angle_alpha   90.00
_cell.angle_beta   90.00
_cell.angle_gamma   90.00
#
_symmetry.space_group_name_H-M   'P 1'
#
loop_
_entity.id
_entity.type
_entity.pdbx_description
1 polymer ?
#
loop_
_entity_poly.entity_id
_entity_poly.type
_entity_poly.pdbx_seq_one_letter_code
_entity_poly.pdbx_strand_id
1 'polypeptide(L)'
;MYPSTAPRPRLLLRAALLGGIPLVAMSAIGAYLLHQGQTADGRSTLAVGVIVAATAAGSLLYQVPGWSLTRQSVAHFALMLVTVLPALLLSGWFPTDTAGGVLAVVGIFLAAGLVLWTTLYLVMTGIERGRARRSVAGR
;
A
#
# COMPACT_ATOMS: atom_id res chain seq x y z
N MET A 1 29.55 11.82 -9.79
CA MET A 1 28.43 11.83 -10.76
C MET A 1 27.23 11.20 -10.06
N TYR A 2 26.32 12.01 -9.52
CA TYR A 2 25.13 11.51 -8.80
C TYR A 2 24.13 11.00 -9.85
N PRO A 3 23.64 9.75 -9.79
CA PRO A 3 22.65 9.30 -10.77
C PRO A 3 21.38 10.14 -10.63
N SER A 4 20.80 10.53 -11.76
CA SER A 4 19.57 11.32 -11.85
C SER A 4 18.48 10.73 -10.95
N THR A 5 17.96 11.56 -10.03
CA THR A 5 16.92 11.24 -9.04
C THR A 5 15.52 11.13 -9.63
N ALA A 6 15.38 11.22 -10.96
CA ALA A 6 14.10 11.17 -11.64
C ALA A 6 13.59 9.71 -11.76
N PRO A 7 12.34 9.43 -11.37
CA PRO A 7 11.70 8.14 -11.62
C PRO A 7 11.73 7.82 -13.12
N ARG A 8 12.16 6.59 -13.46
CA ARG A 8 12.18 6.15 -14.86
C ARG A 8 10.73 6.11 -15.40
N PRO A 9 10.48 6.50 -16.66
CA PRO A 9 9.12 6.57 -17.23
C PRO A 9 8.37 5.23 -17.18
N ARG A 10 9.09 4.09 -17.26
CA ARG A 10 8.51 2.75 -17.10
C ARG A 10 7.99 2.45 -15.69
N LEU A 11 8.60 3.01 -14.64
CA LEU A 11 8.16 2.84 -13.26
C LEU A 11 6.86 3.61 -13.01
N LEU A 12 6.79 4.84 -13.53
CA LEU A 12 5.60 5.69 -13.45
C LEU A 12 4.41 5.06 -14.19
N LEU A 13 4.64 4.53 -15.39
CA LEU A 13 3.61 3.80 -16.12
C LEU A 13 3.12 2.57 -15.36
N ARG A 14 4.02 1.79 -14.74
CA ARG A 14 3.63 0.65 -13.91
C ARG A 14 2.82 1.08 -12.69
N ALA A 15 3.20 2.18 -12.04
CA ALA A 15 2.44 2.74 -10.93
C ALA A 15 1.03 3.13 -11.37
N ALA A 16 0.92 3.80 -12.52
CA ALA A 16 -0.35 4.19 -13.10
C ALA A 16 -1.23 2.98 -13.48
N LEU A 17 -0.66 1.91 -14.03
CA LEU A 17 -1.42 0.71 -14.38
C LEU A 17 -1.84 -0.10 -13.16
N LEU A 18 -0.90 -0.38 -12.25
CA LEU A 18 -1.16 -1.17 -11.03
C LEU A 18 -2.10 -0.47 -10.07
N GLY A 19 -1.99 0.86 -9.94
CA GLY A 19 -2.86 1.65 -9.09
C GLY A 19 -4.14 2.10 -9.79
N GLY A 20 -4.02 2.62 -11.01
CA GLY A 20 -5.11 3.30 -11.70
C GLY A 20 -6.23 2.38 -12.16
N ILE A 21 -5.92 1.19 -12.69
CA ILE A 21 -6.95 0.24 -13.15
C ILE A 21 -7.91 -0.15 -12.00
N PRO A 22 -7.42 -0.69 -10.86
CA PRO A 22 -8.31 -1.04 -9.76
C PRO A 22 -8.99 0.18 -9.15
N LEU A 23 -8.30 1.33 -9.06
CA LEU A 23 -8.89 2.56 -8.53
C LEU A 23 -10.09 3.00 -9.36
N VAL A 24 -9.96 3.05 -10.69
CA VAL A 24 -11.04 3.46 -11.61
C VAL A 24 -12.20 2.47 -11.54
N ALA A 25 -11.92 1.17 -11.58
CA ALA A 25 -12.95 0.14 -11.53
C ALA A 25 -13.76 0.20 -10.20
N MET A 26 -13.05 0.22 -9.06
CA MET A 26 -13.68 0.32 -7.74
C MET A 26 -14.38 1.66 -7.55
N SER A 27 -13.87 2.75 -8.12
CA SER A 27 -14.55 4.05 -8.07
C SER A 27 -15.85 4.06 -8.85
N ALA A 28 -15.88 3.46 -10.04
CA ALA A 28 -17.10 3.34 -10.83
C ALA A 28 -18.16 2.51 -10.09
N ILE A 29 -17.76 1.36 -9.52
CA ILE A 29 -18.66 0.49 -8.75
C ILE A 29 -19.14 1.20 -7.48
N GLY A 30 -18.22 1.80 -6.73
CA GLY A 30 -18.56 2.53 -5.49
C GLY A 30 -19.52 3.69 -5.75
N ALA A 31 -19.29 4.48 -6.79
CA ALA A 31 -20.19 5.56 -7.19
C ALA A 31 -21.58 5.05 -7.60
N TYR A 32 -21.63 3.92 -8.32
CA TYR A 32 -22.90 3.28 -8.68
C TYR A 32 -23.68 2.79 -7.45
N LEU A 33 -23.01 2.19 -6.47
CA LEU A 33 -23.62 1.76 -5.21
C LEU A 33 -24.14 2.94 -4.39
N LEU A 34 -23.38 4.03 -4.32
CA LEU A 34 -23.83 5.27 -3.68
C LEU A 34 -25.08 5.84 -4.35
N HIS A 35 -25.13 5.81 -5.69
CA HIS A 35 -26.29 6.27 -6.45
C HIS A 35 -27.55 5.41 -6.16
N GLN A 36 -27.38 4.12 -5.87
CA GLN A 36 -28.47 3.24 -5.44
C GLN A 36 -28.86 3.38 -3.96
N GLY A 37 -28.23 4.28 -3.21
CA GLY A 37 -28.46 4.43 -1.77
C GLY A 37 -27.75 3.36 -0.90
N GLN A 38 -26.97 2.45 -1.50
CA GLN A 38 -26.16 1.45 -0.80
C GLN A 38 -24.90 2.10 -0.21
N THR A 39 -25.10 2.99 0.77
CA THR A 39 -24.06 3.91 1.27
C THR A 39 -22.90 3.18 1.92
N ALA A 40 -23.16 2.13 2.70
CA ALA A 40 -22.12 1.34 3.35
C ALA A 40 -21.22 0.64 2.32
N ASP A 41 -21.83 -0.04 1.34
CA ASP A 41 -21.09 -0.80 0.32
C ASP A 41 -20.36 0.12 -0.65
N GLY A 42 -20.95 1.27 -0.99
CA GLY A 42 -20.31 2.29 -1.83
C GLY A 42 -19.06 2.88 -1.19
N ARG A 43 -19.14 3.28 0.09
CA ARG A 43 -17.99 3.81 0.85
C ARG A 43 -16.90 2.75 1.06
N SER A 44 -17.31 1.53 1.37
CA SER A 44 -16.41 0.38 1.50
C SER A 44 -15.64 0.12 0.20
N THR A 45 -16.33 0.07 -0.93
CA THR A 45 -15.74 -0.19 -2.24
C THR A 45 -14.74 0.91 -2.64
N LEU A 46 -15.11 2.17 -2.42
CA LEU A 46 -14.21 3.30 -2.65
C LEU A 46 -12.93 3.21 -1.80
N ALA A 47 -13.07 2.91 -0.51
CA ALA A 47 -11.94 2.73 0.39
C ALA A 47 -11.02 1.59 -0.06
N VAL A 48 -11.59 0.44 -0.43
CA VAL A 48 -10.80 -0.69 -0.97
C VAL A 48 -10.07 -0.30 -2.24
N GLY A 49 -10.72 0.43 -3.15
CA GLY A 49 -10.09 0.94 -4.36
C GLY A 49 -8.83 1.77 -4.07
N VAL A 50 -8.91 2.69 -3.11
CA VAL A 50 -7.76 3.49 -2.66
C VAL A 50 -6.68 2.62 -2.03
N ILE A 51 -7.05 1.68 -1.15
CA ILE A 51 -6.11 0.81 -0.45
C ILE A 51 -5.34 -0.07 -1.44
N VAL A 52 -6.04 -0.73 -2.36
CA VAL A 52 -5.43 -1.57 -3.40
C VAL A 52 -4.51 -0.72 -4.29
N ALA A 53 -4.97 0.46 -4.71
CA ALA A 53 -4.17 1.32 -5.58
C ALA A 53 -2.90 1.81 -4.89
N ALA A 54 -3.02 2.27 -3.65
CA ALA A 54 -1.89 2.75 -2.85
C ALA A 54 -0.89 1.63 -2.57
N THR A 55 -1.34 0.46 -2.14
CA THR A 55 -0.45 -0.67 -1.85
C THR A 55 0.27 -1.18 -3.10
N ALA A 56 -0.44 -1.29 -4.22
CA ALA A 56 0.12 -1.72 -5.50
C ALA A 56 1.16 -0.72 -6.02
N ALA A 57 0.84 0.58 -6.05
CA ALA A 57 1.79 1.63 -6.44
C ALA A 57 2.96 1.75 -5.45
N GLY A 58 2.68 1.68 -4.15
CA GLY A 58 3.66 1.77 -3.07
C GLY A 58 4.66 0.61 -3.06
N SER A 59 4.31 -0.56 -3.60
CA SER A 59 5.25 -1.67 -3.78
C SER A 59 6.43 -1.31 -4.69
N LEU A 60 6.24 -0.36 -5.61
CA LEU A 60 7.29 0.08 -6.55
C LEU A 60 8.37 0.92 -5.87
N LEU A 61 8.12 1.46 -4.67
CA LEU A 61 9.14 2.17 -3.88
C LEU A 61 10.34 1.28 -3.57
N TYR A 62 10.12 -0.03 -3.39
CA TYR A 62 11.19 -1.02 -3.16
C TYR A 62 12.01 -1.34 -4.42
N GLN A 63 11.57 -0.89 -5.60
CA GLN A 63 12.30 -1.05 -6.86
C GLN A 63 13.15 0.17 -7.22
N VAL A 64 13.12 1.24 -6.42
CA VAL A 64 13.90 2.46 -6.70
C VAL A 64 15.39 2.19 -6.47
N PRO A 65 16.24 2.30 -7.51
CA PRO A 65 17.66 2.02 -7.38
C PRO A 65 18.36 2.99 -6.42
N GLY A 66 19.29 2.48 -5.62
CA GLY A 66 20.11 3.28 -4.72
C GLY A 66 19.40 3.77 -3.45
N TRP A 67 18.12 3.44 -3.26
CA TRP A 67 17.46 3.69 -1.98
C TRP A 67 17.81 2.58 -0.98
N SER A 68 18.17 2.97 0.25
CA SER A 68 18.29 2.03 1.36
C SER A 68 16.91 1.50 1.75
N LEU A 69 16.87 0.31 2.35
CA LEU A 69 15.64 -0.31 2.84
C LEU A 69 14.88 0.62 3.81
N THR A 70 15.60 1.35 4.67
CA THR A 70 15.01 2.34 5.57
C THR A 70 14.29 3.44 4.79
N ARG A 71 14.94 4.00 3.76
CA ARG A 71 14.33 5.06 2.93
C ARG A 71 13.09 4.55 2.19
N GLN A 72 13.14 3.34 1.64
CA GLN A 72 12.00 2.71 0.97
C GLN A 72 10.84 2.48 1.95
N SER A 73 11.13 1.98 3.15
CA SER A 73 10.13 1.70 4.19
C SER A 73 9.47 2.98 4.70
N VAL A 74 10.24 4.03 4.98
CA VAL A 74 9.71 5.34 5.42
C VAL A 74 8.83 5.96 4.33
N ALA A 75 9.26 5.93 3.07
CA ALA A 75 8.46 6.45 1.97
C ALA A 75 7.17 5.65 1.76
N HIS A 76 7.23 4.33 1.88
CA HIS A 76 6.06 3.47 1.78
C HIS A 76 5.07 3.74 2.92
N PHE A 77 5.57 3.84 4.15
CA PHE A 77 4.75 4.17 5.32
C PHE A 77 4.10 5.55 5.17
N ALA A 78 4.85 6.57 4.74
CA ALA A 78 4.31 7.91 4.51
C ALA A 78 3.22 7.90 3.43
N LEU A 79 3.40 7.14 2.34
CA LEU A 79 2.38 6.95 1.32
C LEU A 79 1.11 6.30 1.92
N MET A 80 1.26 5.22 2.70
CA MET A 80 0.12 4.56 3.34
C MET A 80 -0.59 5.49 4.33
N LEU A 81 0.15 6.31 5.07
CA LEU A 81 -0.38 7.25 6.04
C LEU A 81 -1.30 8.29 5.39
N VAL A 82 -0.97 8.78 4.19
CA VAL A 82 -1.78 9.80 3.49
C VAL A 82 -2.85 9.21 2.57
N THR A 83 -2.88 7.89 2.37
CA THR A 83 -3.82 7.21 1.47
C THR A 83 -4.70 6.21 2.19
N VAL A 84 -4.10 5.16 2.75
CA VAL A 84 -4.79 4.05 3.42
C VAL A 84 -5.45 4.50 4.72
N LEU A 85 -4.78 5.30 5.56
CA LEU A 85 -5.39 5.73 6.82
C LEU A 85 -6.65 6.61 6.59
N PRO A 86 -6.63 7.63 5.72
CA PRO A 86 -7.86 8.35 5.36
C PRO A 86 -8.93 7.44 4.76
N ALA A 87 -8.56 6.49 3.90
CA ALA A 87 -9.51 5.53 3.33
C ALA A 87 -10.19 4.68 4.42
N LEU A 88 -9.43 4.21 5.42
CA LEU A 88 -9.97 3.46 6.56
C LEU A 88 -10.92 4.31 7.42
N LEU A 89 -10.62 5.60 7.61
CA LEU A 89 -11.49 6.51 8.36
C LEU A 89 -12.79 6.82 7.62
N LEU A 90 -12.76 6.84 6.28
CA LEU A 90 -13.90 7.18 5.44
C LEU A 90 -14.72 5.98 4.97
N SER A 91 -14.21 4.74 5.14
CA SER A 91 -14.79 3.50 4.64
C SER A 91 -16.17 3.17 5.20
N GLY A 92 -16.48 3.67 6.41
CA GLY A 92 -17.68 3.28 7.16
C GLY A 92 -17.54 1.96 7.92
N TRP A 93 -16.35 1.36 7.96
CA TRP A 93 -16.10 0.11 8.70
C TRP A 93 -16.02 0.30 10.22
N PHE A 94 -15.73 1.53 10.65
CA PHE A 94 -15.47 1.85 12.04
C PHE A 94 -16.32 3.04 12.50
N PRO A 95 -16.74 3.08 13.78
CA PRO A 95 -17.43 4.22 14.36
C PRO A 95 -16.44 5.38 14.57
N THR A 96 -16.29 6.25 13.57
CA THR A 96 -15.33 7.37 13.59
C THR A 96 -15.92 8.67 14.15
N ASP A 97 -17.15 8.63 14.65
CA ASP A 97 -17.83 9.71 15.37
C ASP A 97 -17.27 9.94 16.78
N THR A 98 -16.48 9.00 17.30
CA THR A 98 -15.84 9.11 18.60
C THR A 98 -14.31 9.13 18.49
N ALA A 99 -13.65 9.84 19.41
CA ALA A 99 -12.19 9.85 19.51
C ALA A 99 -11.61 8.44 19.73
N GLY A 100 -12.32 7.60 20.50
CA GLY A 100 -11.92 6.20 20.74
C GLY A 100 -11.95 5.35 19.47
N GLY A 101 -12.97 5.52 18.63
CA GLY A 101 -13.05 4.81 17.35
C GLY A 101 -11.98 5.26 16.36
N VAL A 102 -11.70 6.56 16.26
CA VAL A 102 -10.57 7.06 15.45
C VAL A 102 -9.24 6.49 15.94
N LEU A 103 -9.00 6.47 17.26
CA LEU A 103 -7.79 5.90 17.85
C LEU A 103 -7.66 4.39 17.56
N ALA A 104 -8.79 3.65 17.58
CA ALA A 104 -8.81 2.24 17.21
C ALA A 104 -8.41 2.03 15.74
N VAL A 105 -8.90 2.87 14.81
CA VAL A 105 -8.50 2.80 13.39
C VAL A 105 -7.00 3.05 13.21
N VAL A 106 -6.46 4.06 13.89
CA VAL A 106 -5.03 4.35 13.87
C VAL A 106 -4.24 3.17 14.44
N GLY A 107 -4.70 2.59 15.55
CA GLY A 107 -4.08 1.41 16.16
C GLY A 107 -4.06 0.21 15.22
N ILE A 108 -5.19 -0.10 14.57
CA ILE A 108 -5.30 -1.19 13.58
C ILE A 108 -4.37 -0.95 12.40
N PHE A 109 -4.34 0.28 11.87
CA PHE A 109 -3.46 0.66 10.77
C PHE A 109 -1.98 0.43 11.12
N LEU A 110 -1.54 0.89 12.30
CA LEU A 110 -0.16 0.73 12.76
C LEU A 110 0.17 -0.74 13.02
N ALA A 111 -0.72 -1.48 13.67
CA ALA A 111 -0.53 -2.91 13.96
C ALA A 111 -0.44 -3.73 12.67
N ALA A 112 -1.36 -3.53 11.72
CA ALA A 112 -1.33 -4.20 10.43
C ALA A 112 -0.07 -3.84 9.64
N GLY A 113 0.31 -2.57 9.62
CA GLY A 113 1.55 -2.12 8.98
C GLY A 113 2.79 -2.79 9.55
N LEU A 114 2.90 -2.86 10.89
CA LEU A 114 4.01 -3.52 11.58
C LEU A 114 4.06 -5.03 11.29
N VAL A 115 2.91 -5.71 11.35
CA VAL A 115 2.81 -7.14 11.04
C VAL A 115 3.23 -7.41 9.60
N LEU A 116 2.63 -6.72 8.63
CA LEU A 116 2.92 -6.93 7.21
C LEU A 116 4.39 -6.63 6.88
N TRP A 117 4.92 -5.51 7.38
CA TRP A 117 6.32 -5.14 7.15
C TRP A 117 7.27 -6.20 7.73
N THR A 118 7.03 -6.64 8.96
CA THR A 118 7.89 -7.64 9.63
C THR A 118 7.83 -8.99 8.92
N THR A 119 6.63 -9.47 8.58
CA THR A 119 6.46 -10.74 7.85
C THR A 119 7.18 -10.70 6.51
N LEU A 120 6.97 -9.65 5.70
CA LEU A 120 7.62 -9.54 4.39
C LEU A 120 9.13 -9.39 4.51
N TYR A 121 9.62 -8.63 5.48
CA TYR A 121 11.05 -8.51 5.76
C TYR A 121 11.69 -9.87 6.05
N LEU A 122 11.09 -10.66 6.94
CA LEU A 122 11.60 -11.98 7.31
C LEU A 122 11.55 -12.96 6.14
N VAL A 123 10.45 -12.99 5.38
CA VAL A 123 10.29 -13.86 4.21
C VAL A 123 11.35 -13.54 3.15
N MET A 124 11.50 -12.25 2.80
CA MET A 124 12.47 -11.84 1.77
C MET A 124 13.91 -12.11 2.21
N THR A 125 14.24 -11.80 3.46
CA THR A 125 15.55 -12.12 4.04
C THR A 125 15.82 -13.62 4.02
N GLY A 126 14.82 -14.44 4.36
CA GLY A 126 14.92 -15.90 4.30
C GLY A 126 15.19 -16.42 2.88
N ILE A 127 14.47 -15.88 1.89
CA ILE A 127 14.65 -16.22 0.48
C ILE A 127 16.06 -15.87 0.00
N GLU A 128 16.56 -14.67 0.34
CA GLU A 128 17.91 -14.23 -0.03
C GLU A 128 19.00 -15.12 0.57
N ARG A 129 18.88 -15.44 1.87
CA ARG A 129 19.79 -16.38 2.54
C ARG A 129 19.76 -17.76 1.88
N GLY A 130 18.59 -18.24 1.48
CA GLY A 130 18.43 -19.53 0.79
C GLY A 130 19.02 -19.55 -0.62
N ARG A 131 18.97 -18.42 -1.35
CA ARG A 131 19.63 -18.28 -2.67
C ARG A 131 21.15 -18.26 -2.54
N ALA A 132 21.68 -17.54 -1.54
CA ALA A 132 23.12 -17.48 -1.28
C ALA A 132 23.70 -18.87 -1.00
N ARG A 133 23.05 -19.67 -0.13
CA ARG A 133 23.47 -21.05 0.18
C ARG A 133 23.55 -21.95 -1.06
N ARG A 134 22.54 -21.88 -1.94
CA ARG A 134 22.51 -22.68 -3.19
C ARG A 134 23.61 -22.28 -4.18
N SER A 135 23.96 -21.00 -4.26
CA SER A 135 25.04 -20.52 -5.13
C SER A 135 26.45 -20.91 -4.68
N VAL A 136 26.59 -21.32 -3.41
CA VAL A 136 27.84 -21.83 -2.83
C VAL A 136 27.92 -23.35 -2.97
N ALA A 137 26.79 -24.07 -2.82
CA ALA A 137 26.75 -25.53 -2.92
C ALA A 137 26.77 -26.07 -4.37
N GLY A 138 26.44 -25.24 -5.36
CA GLY A 138 26.52 -25.59 -6.80
C GLY A 138 27.84 -25.20 -7.48
N ARG A 139 28.84 -24.77 -6.70
CA ARG A 139 30.23 -24.54 -7.12
C ARG A 139 31.12 -25.58 -6.46
#